data_AF-A0A3C1BDC7-F1
#
_entry.id   AF-A0A3C1BDC7-F1
#
_cell.length_a   1.000
_cell.length_b   1.000
_cell.length_c   1.000
_cell.angle_alpha   90.00
_cell.angle_beta   90.00
_cell.angle_gamma   90.00
#
_symmetry.space_group_name_H-M   'P 1'
#
loop_
_entity.id
_entity.type
_entity.pdbx_description
1 polymer ?
#
loop_
_entity_poly.entity_id
_entity_poly.type
_entity_poly.pdbx_seq_one_letter_code
_entity_poly.pdbx_strand_id
1 'polypeptide(L)' 'MSPVDFIIQERMKMAKKLLKDANISISQAAYAVGINNLSYFFKLFKRFEGVTPNEFRKSLMVL' A
#
# COMPACT_ATOMS: atom_id res chain seq x y z
N MET A 1 -1.54 18.97 -5.91
CA MET A 1 -1.92 17.86 -5.01
C MET A 1 -3.08 18.31 -4.16
N SER A 2 -4.20 17.59 -4.13
CA SER A 2 -5.34 17.94 -3.27
C SER A 2 -5.08 17.51 -1.81
N PRO A 3 -5.79 18.08 -0.81
CA PRO A 3 -5.72 17.58 0.57
C PRO A 3 -6.04 16.08 0.69
N VAL A 4 -6.97 15.59 -0.13
CA VAL A 4 -7.33 14.17 -0.20
C VAL A 4 -6.17 13.34 -0.75
N ASP A 5 -5.52 13.78 -1.83
CA ASP A 5 -4.36 13.08 -2.39
C ASP A 5 -3.19 13.04 -1.39
N PHE A 6 -2.98 14.10 -0.61
CA PHE A 6 -1.97 14.13 0.45
C PHE A 6 -2.23 13.07 1.52
N ILE A 7 -3.47 13.00 2.02
CA ILE A 7 -3.87 11.97 3.00
C ILE A 7 -3.67 10.56 2.42
N ILE A 8 -4.06 10.35 1.16
CA ILE A 8 -3.87 9.06 0.49
C ILE A 8 -2.38 8.74 0.37
N GLN A 9 -1.54 9.70 0.01
CA GLN A 9 -0.09 9.50 -0.09
C GLN A 9 0.50 9.07 1.26
N GLU A 10 0.11 9.71 2.36
CA GLU A 10 0.58 9.31 3.70
C GLU A 10 0.09 7.91 4.09
N ARG A 11 -1.15 7.55 3.72
CA ARG A 11 -1.65 6.18 3.88
C ARG A 11 -0.82 5.17 3.07
N MET A 12 -0.45 5.49 1.83
CA MET A 12 0.37 4.60 0.99
C MET A 12 1.78 4.44 1.55
N LYS A 13 2.39 5.52 2.06
CA LYS A 13 3.67 5.45 2.78
C LYS A 13 3.59 4.52 4.00
N MET A 14 2.52 4.59 4.78
CA MET A 14 2.30 3.70 5.93
C MET A 14 2.07 2.25 5.49
N ALA A 15 1.24 2.02 4.46
CA ALA A 15 1.02 0.70 3.90
C ALA A 15 2.33 0.07 3.42
N LYS A 16 3.20 0.84 2.75
CA LYS A 16 4.53 0.39 2.31
C LYS A 16 5.41 -0.02 3.48
N LYS A 17 5.38 0.70 4.61
CA LYS A 17 6.11 0.33 5.84
C LYS A 17 5.63 -1.00 6.40
N LEU A 18 4.31 -1.18 6.50
CA LEU A 18 3.70 -2.43 6.98
C LEU A 18 4.03 -3.60 6.06
N LEU A 19 4.03 -3.39 4.74
CA LEU A 19 4.30 -4.46 3.77
C LEU A 19 5.74 -5.00 3.81
N LYS A 20 6.66 -4.31 4.49
CA LYS A 20 8.03 -4.81 4.74
C LYS A 20 8.06 -5.99 5.71
N ASP A 21 7.05 -6.12 6.57
CA ASP A 21 6.87 -7.32 7.39
C ASP A 21 6.20 -8.40 6.55
N ALA A 22 6.89 -9.54 6.38
CA ALA A 22 6.39 -10.68 5.63
C ALA A 22 5.17 -11.34 6.30
N ASN A 23 4.97 -11.13 7.60
CA ASN A 23 3.83 -11.67 8.35
C ASN A 23 2.55 -10.85 8.19
N ILE A 24 2.64 -9.61 7.68
CA ILE A 24 1.48 -8.76 7.42
C ILE A 24 0.95 -9.03 6.02
N SER A 25 -0.27 -9.50 5.87
CA SER A 25 -0.90 -9.67 4.56
C SER A 25 -1.20 -8.32 3.89
N ILE A 26 -1.40 -8.33 2.56
CA ILE A 26 -1.76 -7.10 1.83
C ILE A 26 -3.11 -6.54 2.30
N SER A 27 -4.06 -7.41 2.64
CA SER A 27 -5.36 -6.98 3.18
C SER A 27 -5.22 -6.37 4.57
N GLN A 28 -4.39 -6.95 5.45
CA GLN A 28 -4.10 -6.37 6.76
C GLN A 28 -3.48 -4.97 6.62
N ALA A 29 -2.53 -4.78 5.70
CA ALA A 29 -1.95 -3.46 5.44
C ALA A 29 -3.01 -2.45 4.92
N ALA A 30 -3.91 -2.88 4.03
CA ALA A 30 -4.99 -2.04 3.51
C ALA A 30 -5.96 -1.60 4.62
N TYR A 31 -6.37 -2.54 5.47
CA TYR A 31 -7.28 -2.27 6.59
C TYR A 31 -6.63 -1.36 7.65
N ALA A 32 -5.34 -1.58 7.96
CA ALA A 32 -4.59 -0.77 8.90
C ALA A 32 -4.46 0.70 8.49
N VAL A 33 -4.51 1.00 7.18
CA VAL A 33 -4.51 2.38 6.66
C VAL A 33 -5.92 2.91 6.36
N GLY A 34 -6.95 2.23 6.85
CA GLY A 34 -8.35 2.66 6.78
C GLY A 34 -8.96 2.54 5.38
N ILE A 35 -8.54 1.54 4.59
CA ILE A 35 -9.10 1.25 3.26
C ILE A 35 -9.64 -0.18 3.22
N ASN A 36 -10.97 -0.31 3.34
CA ASN A 36 -11.64 -1.62 3.37
C ASN A 36 -11.91 -2.21 1.97
N ASN A 37 -11.90 -1.38 0.93
CA ASN A 37 -12.06 -1.85 -0.45
C ASN A 37 -10.68 -2.19 -1.03
N LEU A 38 -10.37 -3.49 -1.13
CA LEU A 38 -9.07 -3.96 -1.63
C LEU A 38 -8.82 -3.53 -3.08
N SER A 39 -9.81 -3.61 -3.96
CA SER A 39 -9.65 -3.16 -5.35
C SER A 39 -9.28 -1.68 -5.44
N TYR A 40 -9.85 -0.85 -4.56
CA TYR A 40 -9.48 0.57 -4.46
C TYR A 40 -8.08 0.76 -3.88
N PHE A 41 -7.72 0.01 -2.83
CA PHE A 41 -6.37 0.01 -2.27
C PHE A 41 -5.32 -0.33 -3.34
N PHE A 42 -5.52 -1.39 -4.13
CA PHE A 42 -4.59 -1.76 -5.21
C PHE A 42 -4.44 -0.66 -6.26
N LYS A 43 -5.54 -0.01 -6.67
CA LYS A 43 -5.52 1.12 -7.60
C LYS A 43 -4.73 2.31 -7.03
N LEU A 44 -4.97 2.66 -5.76
CA LEU A 44 -4.26 3.75 -5.09
C LEU A 44 -2.77 3.43 -4.92
N PHE A 45 -2.44 2.24 -4.43
CA PHE A 45 -1.05 1.83 -4.22
C PHE A 45 -0.26 1.88 -5.53
N LYS A 46 -0.82 1.35 -6.62
CA LYS A 46 -0.20 1.45 -7.95
C LYS A 46 -0.07 2.91 -8.43
N ARG A 47 -1.08 3.75 -8.21
CA ARG A 47 -1.04 5.17 -8.59
C ARG A 47 0.07 5.93 -7.86
N PHE A 48 0.27 5.70 -6.57
CA PHE A 48 1.19 6.48 -5.74
C PHE A 48 2.60 5.88 -5.63
N GLU A 49 2.76 4.56 -5.72
CA GLU A 49 4.06 3.88 -5.60
C GLU A 49 4.58 3.35 -6.95
N GLY A 50 3.78 3.41 -8.02
CA GLY A 50 4.16 2.96 -9.38
C GLY A 50 4.07 1.45 -9.61
N VAL A 51 3.95 0.65 -8.56
CA VAL A 51 3.84 -0.82 -8.59
C VAL A 51 2.66 -1.28 -7.75
N THR A 52 2.16 -2.50 -8.00
CA THR A 52 1.14 -3.12 -7.14
C THR A 52 1.73 -3.55 -5.79
N PRO A 53 0.91 -3.75 -4.74
CA PRO A 53 1.38 -4.28 -3.45
C PRO A 53 2.10 -5.64 -3.59
N ASN A 54 1.64 -6.50 -4.51
CA ASN A 54 2.27 -7.79 -4.80
C ASN A 54 3.66 -7.63 -5.40
N GLU A 55 3.81 -6.77 -6.42
CA GLU A 55 5.10 -6.48 -7.06
C GLU A 55 6.08 -5.87 -6.07
N PHE A 56 5.62 -4.91 -5.25
CA PHE A 56 6.41 -4.34 -4.17
C PHE A 56 6.91 -5.42 -3.21
N ARG A 57 6.01 -6.28 -2.71
CA ARG A 57 6.39 -7.36 -1.80
C ARG A 57 7.38 -8.34 -2.43
N LYS A 58 7.16 -8.70 -3.70
CA LYS A 58 8.08 -9.56 -4.45
C LYS A 58 9.47 -8.95 -4.53
N SER A 59 9.58 -7.63 -4.75
CA SER A 59 10.88 -6.95 -4.81
C SER A 59 11.65 -6.96 -3.48
N LEU A 60 10.97 -7.10 -2.34
CA LEU A 60 11.62 -7.21 -1.02
C LEU A 60 12.22 -8.59 -0.75
N MET A 61 11.74 -9.64 -1.43
CA MET A 61 12.20 -11.01 -1.28
C MET A 61 13.38 -11.36 -2.20
N VAL A 62 13.71 -10.47 -3.14
CA VAL A 62 14.80 -10.62 -4.13
C VAL A 62 16.04 -9.81 -3.71
N LEU A 63 16.07 -9.34 -2.45
CA LEU A 63 17.23 -8.77 -1.76
C LEU A 63 17.69 -9.74 -0.68
#